data_AF-A0A7S2IFU7-F1
#
_entry.id   AF-A0A7S2IFU7-F1
#
_cell.length_a   1.000
_cell.length_b   1.000
_cell.length_c   1.000
_cell.angle_alpha   90.00
_cell.angle_beta   90.00
_cell.angle_gamma   90.00
#
_symmetry.space_group_name_H-M   'P 1'
#
loop_
_entity.id
_entity.type
_entity.pdbx_description
1 polymer ?
#
loop_
_entity_poly.entity_id
_entity_poly.type
_entity_poly.pdbx_seq_one_letter_code
_entity_poly.pdbx_strand_id
1 'polypeptide(L)'
;WSGDIYMFIVHVNPADRDTLLAIFPVVDPSRNRSSIAMSVSDDAVWWSPMVELLSSMAAGRSRTMDHPVDGLLVSPQPEAGEEHVHFFIHHSVPEIVDPSLTERFRGLVRYTMGMSKLRGLTERGLRALTAERAKYPAKEHDVSAEQWNALGRTA
;
A
#
# COMPACT_ATOMS: atom_id res chain seq x y z
N TRP A 1 -7.15 9.36 7.11
CA TRP A 1 -5.75 9.17 7.53
C TRP A 1 -4.95 10.27 6.86
N SER A 2 -4.04 10.93 7.59
CA SER A 2 -3.12 11.94 7.05
C SER A 2 -1.70 11.46 7.32
N GLY A 3 -1.32 10.39 6.62
CA GLY A 3 -0.03 9.74 6.79
C GLY A 3 0.90 10.01 5.62
N ASP A 4 2.16 10.27 5.91
CA ASP A 4 3.19 10.46 4.91
C ASP A 4 3.65 9.10 4.37
N ILE A 5 3.69 8.98 3.05
CA ILE A 5 4.16 7.81 2.30
C ILE A 5 5.32 8.28 1.43
N TYR A 6 6.52 7.76 1.68
CA TYR A 6 7.73 8.13 0.94
C TYR A 6 8.20 7.02 -0.03
N MET A 7 7.51 5.88 -0.02
CA MET A 7 7.80 4.72 -0.86
C MET A 7 6.51 3.94 -1.08
N PHE A 8 6.33 3.40 -2.29
CA PHE A 8 5.13 2.67 -2.68
C PHE A 8 5.51 1.47 -3.54
N ILE A 9 5.36 0.25 -3.03
CA ILE A 9 5.57 -0.98 -3.81
C ILE A 9 4.22 -1.46 -4.31
N VAL A 10 4.11 -1.73 -5.61
CA VAL A 10 2.87 -2.13 -6.26
C VAL A 10 3.06 -3.46 -6.98
N HIS A 11 2.10 -4.36 -6.81
CA HIS A 11 2.06 -5.66 -7.48
C HIS A 11 0.67 -5.92 -8.06
N VAL A 12 0.60 -6.84 -9.03
CA VAL A 12 -0.66 -7.51 -9.37
C VAL A 12 -1.17 -8.22 -8.13
N ASN A 13 -2.45 -8.02 -7.79
CA ASN A 13 -3.05 -8.60 -6.62
C ASN A 13 -3.31 -10.11 -6.82
N PRO A 14 -2.72 -11.00 -6.00
CA PRO A 14 -2.94 -12.44 -6.13
C PRO A 14 -4.38 -12.89 -5.89
N ALA A 15 -5.15 -12.14 -5.10
CA ALA A 15 -6.54 -12.49 -4.78
C ALA A 15 -7.53 -12.10 -5.90
N ASP A 16 -7.16 -11.14 -6.74
CA ASP A 16 -7.93 -10.64 -7.88
C ASP A 16 -6.99 -10.02 -8.92
N ARG A 17 -6.73 -10.75 -10.01
CA ARG A 17 -5.66 -10.43 -10.97
C ARG A 17 -5.92 -9.19 -11.81
N ASP A 18 -7.15 -8.69 -11.84
CA ASP A 18 -7.51 -7.45 -12.54
C ASP A 18 -7.27 -6.21 -11.66
N THR A 19 -6.73 -6.41 -10.46
CA THR A 19 -6.45 -5.33 -9.50
C THR A 19 -4.98 -5.29 -9.09
N LEU A 20 -4.60 -4.17 -8.50
CA LEU A 20 -3.28 -3.89 -7.96
C LEU A 20 -3.34 -3.87 -6.44
N LEU A 21 -2.28 -4.37 -5.82
CA LEU A 21 -2.02 -4.33 -4.39
C LEU A 21 -0.78 -3.48 -4.13
N ALA A 22 -0.90 -2.45 -3.31
CA ALA A 22 0.22 -1.68 -2.83
C ALA A 22 0.53 -2.00 -1.37
N ILE A 23 1.80 -2.13 -1.03
CA ILE A 23 2.31 -2.23 0.34
C ILE A 23 3.34 -1.13 0.57
N PHE A 24 3.20 -0.40 1.65
CA PHE A 24 3.99 0.81 1.87
C PHE A 24 4.11 1.18 3.35
N PRO A 25 5.23 1.83 3.73
CA PRO A 25 5.36 2.43 5.04
C PRO A 25 4.47 3.68 5.15
N VAL A 26 3.89 3.88 6.34
CA VAL A 26 3.07 5.05 6.68
C VAL A 26 3.50 5.58 8.04
N VAL A 27 3.77 6.89 8.12
CA VAL A 27 3.85 7.62 9.39
C VAL A 27 2.67 8.57 9.48
N ASP A 28 1.87 8.48 10.54
CA ASP A 28 0.81 9.44 10.87
C ASP A 28 1.24 10.21 12.14
N PRO A 29 1.87 11.39 11.99
CA PRO A 29 2.33 12.18 13.12
C PRO A 29 1.18 12.64 14.02
N SER A 30 0.01 12.91 13.44
CA SER A 30 -1.16 13.42 14.17
C SER A 30 -1.69 12.41 15.19
N ARG A 31 -1.48 11.12 14.90
CA ARG A 31 -1.89 10.00 15.77
C ARG A 31 -0.72 9.35 16.49
N ASN A 32 0.50 9.84 16.30
CA ASN A 32 1.74 9.21 16.75
C ASN A 32 1.80 7.71 16.34
N ARG A 33 1.46 7.40 15.09
CA ARG A 33 1.44 6.02 14.56
C ARG A 33 2.45 5.86 13.44
N SER A 34 3.07 4.70 13.40
CA SER A 34 3.94 4.24 12.31
C SER A 34 3.55 2.81 11.97
N SER A 35 3.46 2.47 10.69
CA SER A 35 2.97 1.16 10.26
C SER A 35 3.43 0.79 8.86
N ILE A 36 3.39 -0.50 8.57
CA ILE A 36 3.26 -0.99 7.20
C ILE A 36 1.77 -1.12 6.90
N ALA A 37 1.33 -0.50 5.81
CA ALA A 37 -0.05 -0.50 5.36
C ALA A 37 -0.17 -1.05 3.95
N MET A 38 -1.42 -1.28 3.55
CA MET A 38 -1.80 -1.82 2.27
C MET A 38 -2.97 -1.04 1.68
N SER A 39 -3.02 -0.96 0.36
CA SER A 39 -4.18 -0.45 -0.37
C SER A 39 -4.35 -1.19 -1.70
N VAL A 40 -5.58 -1.24 -2.22
CA VAL A 40 -5.91 -1.81 -3.52
C VAL A 40 -6.38 -0.76 -4.51
N SER A 41 -6.16 -1.03 -5.79
CA SER A 41 -6.62 -0.20 -6.91
C SER A 41 -7.02 -1.10 -8.09
N ASP A 42 -7.96 -0.65 -8.90
CA ASP A 42 -8.38 -1.26 -10.17
C ASP A 42 -7.95 -0.42 -11.39
N ASP A 43 -7.40 0.78 -11.20
CA ASP A 43 -7.03 1.72 -12.27
C ASP A 43 -5.63 2.35 -12.11
N ALA A 44 -4.91 2.00 -11.04
CA ALA A 44 -3.63 2.59 -10.62
C ALA A 44 -3.66 4.09 -10.28
N VAL A 45 -4.80 4.76 -10.42
CA VAL A 45 -4.98 6.20 -10.18
C VAL A 45 -5.59 6.43 -8.80
N TRP A 46 -6.71 5.77 -8.52
CA TRP A 46 -7.35 5.84 -7.22
C TRP A 46 -7.05 4.59 -6.41
N TRP A 47 -6.76 4.82 -5.14
CA TRP A 47 -6.40 3.78 -4.19
C TRP A 47 -7.44 3.75 -3.07
N SER A 48 -7.81 2.55 -2.65
CA SER A 48 -8.71 2.36 -1.51
C SER A 48 -8.15 3.01 -0.24
N PRO A 49 -8.98 3.26 0.79
CA PRO A 49 -8.48 3.63 2.10
C PRO A 49 -7.46 2.61 2.62
N MET A 50 -6.37 3.12 3.20
CA MET A 50 -5.27 2.29 3.69
C MET A 50 -5.74 1.36 4.81
N VAL A 51 -5.28 0.11 4.76
CA VAL A 51 -5.44 -0.88 5.82
C VAL A 51 -4.09 -1.14 6.46
N GLU A 52 -4.00 -0.98 7.78
CA GLU A 52 -2.79 -1.32 8.53
C GLU A 52 -2.57 -2.84 8.54
N LEU A 53 -1.38 -3.27 8.12
CA LEU A 53 -0.97 -4.67 8.19
C LEU A 53 -0.16 -4.94 9.46
N LEU A 54 0.79 -4.05 9.75
CA LEU A 54 1.75 -4.23 10.85
C LEU A 54 2.06 -2.89 11.49
N SER A 55 2.05 -2.85 12.83
CA SER A 55 2.52 -1.69 13.56
C SER A 55 4.06 -1.62 13.56
N SER A 56 4.59 -0.44 13.29
CA SER A 56 6.01 -0.12 13.26
C SER A 56 6.32 0.99 14.28
N MET A 57 7.56 1.47 14.31
CA MET A 57 7.93 2.70 15.02
C MET A 57 8.39 3.74 14.02
N ALA A 58 8.30 5.02 14.38
CA ALA A 58 8.81 6.10 13.57
C ALA A 58 10.29 6.34 13.90
N ALA A 59 11.14 6.45 12.88
CA ALA A 59 12.45 7.08 13.01
C ALA A 59 12.26 8.59 12.84
N GLY A 60 12.33 9.33 13.95
CA GLY A 60 11.99 10.75 13.96
C GLY A 60 10.50 10.98 13.67
N ARG A 61 10.17 11.95 12.80
CA ARG A 61 8.77 12.35 12.49
C ARG A 61 8.28 11.97 11.09
N SER A 62 9.13 11.44 10.21
CA SER A 62 8.81 11.34 8.78
C SER A 62 9.03 9.97 8.15
N ARG A 63 9.66 9.01 8.87
CA ARG A 63 9.99 7.70 8.32
C ARG A 63 9.58 6.58 9.26
N THR A 64 9.12 5.47 8.70
CA THR A 64 8.99 4.24 9.46
C THR A 64 10.38 3.61 9.58
N MET A 65 10.62 2.87 10.66
CA MET A 65 11.87 2.12 10.84
C MET A 65 11.92 0.83 9.99
N ASP A 66 10.74 0.36 9.56
CA ASP A 66 10.57 -0.89 8.84
C ASP A 66 10.10 -0.59 7.41
N HIS A 67 10.62 -1.31 6.42
CA HIS A 67 10.25 -1.15 5.01
C HIS A 67 9.70 -2.45 4.43
N PRO A 68 8.67 -2.39 3.56
CA PRO A 68 8.32 -3.53 2.74
C PRO A 68 9.44 -3.81 1.73
N VAL A 69 9.64 -5.08 1.43
CA VAL A 69 10.53 -5.54 0.36
C VAL A 69 9.68 -5.89 -0.85
N ASP A 70 10.24 -5.58 -2.03
CA ASP A 70 9.58 -5.84 -3.30
C ASP A 70 9.40 -7.34 -3.53
N GLY A 71 8.18 -7.73 -3.89
CA GLY A 71 7.81 -9.10 -4.19
C GLY A 71 6.71 -9.66 -3.27
N LEU A 72 5.77 -10.37 -3.90
CA LEU A 72 4.80 -11.23 -3.24
C LEU A 72 5.04 -12.66 -3.69
N LEU A 73 4.99 -13.61 -2.74
CA LEU A 73 5.05 -15.03 -3.04
C LEU A 73 3.71 -15.66 -2.72
N VAL A 74 3.15 -16.43 -3.65
CA VAL A 74 2.00 -17.28 -3.40
C VAL A 74 2.49 -18.71 -3.26
N SER A 75 2.12 -19.38 -2.19
CA SER A 75 2.42 -20.80 -2.05
C SER A 75 1.22 -21.57 -1.48
N PRO A 76 1.00 -22.82 -1.91
CA PRO A 76 0.05 -23.69 -1.26
C PRO A 76 0.59 -24.07 0.13
N GLN A 77 -0.27 -24.07 1.15
CA GLN A 77 0.09 -24.62 2.46
C GLN A 77 -0.59 -25.99 2.62
N PRO A 78 0.13 -27.11 2.46
CA PRO A 78 -0.45 -28.45 2.32
C PRO A 78 -1.35 -28.87 3.48
N GLU A 79 -1.06 -28.40 4.69
CA GLU A 79 -1.79 -28.76 5.91
C GLU A 79 -3.07 -27.94 6.11
N ALA A 80 -3.21 -26.79 5.44
CA ALA A 80 -4.33 -25.87 5.61
C ALA A 80 -5.35 -25.92 4.46
N GLY A 81 -5.04 -26.62 3.36
CA GLY A 81 -5.91 -26.70 2.17
C GLY A 81 -6.13 -25.36 1.47
N GLU A 82 -5.36 -24.32 1.80
CA GLU A 82 -5.51 -22.95 1.32
C GLU A 82 -4.17 -22.40 0.81
N GLU A 83 -4.21 -21.62 -0.27
CA GLU A 83 -3.08 -20.81 -0.70
C GLU A 83 -2.80 -19.68 0.29
N HIS A 84 -1.53 -19.34 0.44
CA HIS A 84 -1.07 -18.25 1.28
C HIS A 84 -0.27 -17.26 0.44
N VAL A 85 -0.45 -15.98 0.76
CA VAL A 85 0.41 -14.91 0.27
C VAL A 85 1.46 -14.60 1.33
N HIS A 86 2.69 -14.43 0.88
CA HIS A 86 3.81 -14.00 1.70
C HIS A 86 4.34 -12.67 1.20
N PHE A 87 4.62 -11.80 2.14
CA PHE A 87 5.31 -10.53 1.92
C PHE A 87 6.44 -10.42 2.95
N PHE A 88 7.45 -9.61 2.62
CA PHE A 88 8.65 -9.52 3.43
C PHE A 88 8.85 -8.09 3.90
N ILE A 89 9.19 -7.93 5.17
CA ILE A 89 9.49 -6.64 5.78
C ILE A 89 10.93 -6.67 6.25
N HIS A 90 11.71 -5.67 5.85
CA HIS A 90 13.01 -5.42 6.43
C HIS A 90 12.82 -4.58 7.70
N HIS A 91 13.00 -5.20 8.86
CA HIS A 91 12.89 -4.52 10.14
C HIS A 91 14.14 -3.77 10.51
N SER A 92 13.96 -2.57 11.08
CA SER A 92 15.02 -1.67 11.51
C SER A 92 16.07 -1.47 10.43
N VAL A 93 15.63 -0.95 9.27
CA VAL A 93 16.46 -0.76 8.09
C VAL A 93 17.74 0.01 8.46
N PRO A 94 18.94 -0.48 8.07
CA PRO A 94 20.19 0.22 8.31
C PRO A 94 20.13 1.67 7.81
N GLU A 95 20.81 2.59 8.49
CA GLU A 95 20.86 4.03 8.21
C GLU A 95 19.56 4.82 8.47
N ILE A 96 18.44 4.15 8.74
CA ILE A 96 17.20 4.79 9.23
C ILE A 96 17.17 4.81 10.77
N VAL A 97 17.67 3.74 11.38
CA VAL A 97 17.69 3.55 12.83
C VAL A 97 19.13 3.49 13.30
N ASP A 98 19.44 4.22 14.38
CA ASP A 98 20.72 4.07 15.06
C ASP A 98 20.82 2.64 15.65
N PRO A 99 21.83 1.87 15.26
CA PRO A 99 22.06 0.51 15.75
C PRO A 99 22.15 0.37 17.28
N SER A 100 22.46 1.44 18.01
CA SER A 100 22.60 1.43 19.46
C SER A 100 21.29 1.64 20.21
N LEU A 101 20.21 2.05 19.52
CA LEU A 101 18.96 2.51 20.15
C LEU A 101 17.82 1.48 20.13
N THR A 102 17.99 0.30 19.52
CA THR A 102 16.91 -0.70 19.42
C THR A 102 17.36 -2.13 19.73
N GLU A 103 16.70 -2.75 20.72
CA GLU A 103 16.77 -4.20 20.99
C GLU A 103 15.82 -5.02 20.07
N ARG A 104 15.15 -4.35 19.12
CA ARG A 104 14.13 -4.96 18.27
C ARG A 104 14.79 -5.84 17.21
N PHE A 105 14.04 -6.87 16.77
CA PHE A 105 14.43 -7.74 15.65
C PHE A 105 14.89 -6.92 14.44
N ARG A 106 16.03 -7.32 13.88
CA ARG A 106 16.60 -6.75 12.65
C ARG A 106 16.58 -7.74 11.53
N GLY A 107 16.53 -7.21 10.32
CA GLY A 107 16.66 -7.99 9.11
C GLY A 107 15.33 -8.37 8.48
N LEU A 108 15.41 -9.29 7.53
CA LEU A 108 14.30 -9.67 6.68
C LEU A 108 13.38 -10.67 7.37
N VAL A 109 12.11 -10.30 7.55
CA VAL A 109 11.09 -11.17 8.14
C VAL A 109 9.99 -11.44 7.12
N ARG A 110 9.62 -12.72 6.99
CA ARG A 110 8.49 -13.15 6.18
C ARG A 110 7.20 -13.10 6.99
N TYR A 111 6.19 -12.43 6.46
CA TYR A 111 4.83 -12.46 6.96
C TYR A 111 3.96 -13.30 6.04
N THR A 112 2.97 -13.98 6.63
CA THR A 112 2.08 -14.90 5.93
C THR A 112 0.64 -14.50 6.18
N MET A 113 -0.16 -14.49 5.11
CA MET A 113 -1.59 -14.22 5.16
C MET A 113 -2.33 -15.26 4.30
N GLY A 114 -3.43 -15.83 4.80
CA GLY A 114 -4.28 -16.71 4.00
C GLY A 114 -4.90 -15.95 2.81
N MET A 115 -5.02 -16.62 1.67
CA MET A 115 -5.58 -16.02 0.45
C MET A 115 -7.02 -15.52 0.65
N SER A 116 -7.82 -16.22 1.44
CA SER A 116 -9.18 -15.83 1.87
C SER A 116 -9.19 -14.50 2.59
N LYS A 117 -8.21 -14.26 3.49
CA LYS A 117 -8.07 -12.99 4.20
C LYS A 117 -7.68 -11.87 3.23
N LEU A 118 -6.75 -12.12 2.31
CA LEU A 118 -6.40 -11.13 1.28
C LEU A 118 -7.59 -10.82 0.36
N ARG A 119 -8.37 -11.82 -0.04
CA ARG A 119 -9.59 -11.66 -0.84
C ARG A 119 -10.62 -10.78 -0.10
N GLY A 120 -10.89 -11.09 1.17
CA GLY A 120 -11.80 -10.28 1.97
C GLY A 120 -11.31 -8.83 2.17
N LEU A 121 -9.99 -8.61 2.28
CA LEU A 121 -9.41 -7.26 2.32
C LEU A 121 -9.57 -6.54 0.98
N THR A 122 -9.29 -7.23 -0.13
CA THR A 122 -9.45 -6.71 -1.50
C THR A 122 -10.88 -6.25 -1.75
N GLU A 123 -11.85 -7.12 -1.50
CA GLU A 123 -13.26 -6.80 -1.70
C GLU A 123 -13.74 -5.61 -0.87
N ARG A 124 -13.30 -5.51 0.40
CA ARG A 124 -13.61 -4.35 1.25
C ARG A 124 -12.96 -3.08 0.72
N GLY A 125 -11.71 -3.16 0.26
CA GLY A 125 -10.97 -2.05 -0.31
C GLY A 125 -11.63 -1.52 -1.58
N LEU A 126 -12.00 -2.41 -2.52
CA LEU A 126 -12.69 -2.04 -3.76
C LEU A 126 -14.08 -1.44 -3.48
N ARG A 127 -14.86 -2.02 -2.55
CA ARG A 127 -16.16 -1.40 -2.15
C ARG A 127 -15.98 0.00 -1.58
N ALA A 128 -14.98 0.21 -0.73
CA ALA A 128 -14.69 1.52 -0.16
C ALA A 128 -14.21 2.51 -1.24
N LEU A 129 -13.38 2.04 -2.18
CA LEU A 129 -12.90 2.81 -3.31
C LEU A 129 -14.05 3.28 -4.21
N THR A 130 -14.97 2.39 -4.58
CA THR A 130 -16.17 2.73 -5.36
C THR A 130 -17.03 3.78 -4.65
N ALA A 131 -17.24 3.62 -3.33
CA ALA A 131 -17.99 4.59 -2.55
C ALA A 131 -17.29 5.96 -2.46
N GLU A 132 -15.96 5.99 -2.43
CA GLU A 132 -15.19 7.23 -2.43
C GLU A 132 -15.24 7.94 -3.78
N ARG A 133 -15.05 7.20 -4.89
CA ARG A 133 -15.17 7.75 -6.24
C ARG A 133 -16.55 8.34 -6.52
N ALA A 134 -17.61 7.73 -5.99
CA ALA A 134 -18.98 8.24 -6.14
C ALA A 134 -19.17 9.64 -5.53
N LYS A 135 -18.30 10.09 -4.61
CA LYS A 135 -18.30 11.46 -4.06
C LYS A 135 -17.68 12.48 -5.01
N TYR A 136 -16.84 12.02 -5.93
CA TYR A 136 -16.16 12.82 -6.94
C TYR A 136 -16.54 12.31 -8.33
N PRO A 137 -17.84 12.38 -8.70
CA PRO A 137 -18.23 12.01 -10.05
C PRO A 137 -17.38 12.82 -11.01
N ALA A 138 -16.84 12.15 -12.03
CA ALA A 138 -16.08 12.83 -13.06
C ALA A 138 -16.90 14.03 -13.52
N LYS A 139 -16.40 15.25 -13.29
CA LYS A 139 -16.81 16.35 -14.14
C LYS A 139 -16.42 15.87 -15.52
N GLU A 140 -17.38 15.76 -16.44
CA GLU A 140 -17.06 15.62 -17.86
C GLU A 140 -16.06 16.73 -18.17
N HIS A 141 -14.78 16.38 -18.20
CA HIS A 141 -13.76 17.22 -18.80
C HIS A 141 -13.93 17.00 -20.29
N ASP A 142 -15.04 17.51 -20.79
CA ASP A 142 -15.26 17.72 -22.21
C ASP A 142 -14.38 18.92 -22.58
N VAL A 143 -13.07 18.66 -22.61
CA VAL A 143 -12.11 19.60 -23.14
C VAL A 143 -12.38 19.63 -24.63
N SER A 144 -13.24 20.56 -25.07
CA SER A 144 -13.62 20.68 -26.46
C SER A 144 -12.37 20.78 -27.33
N ALA A 145 -12.44 20.33 -28.59
CA ALA A 145 -11.33 20.45 -29.53
C ALA A 145 -10.81 21.90 -29.67
N GLU A 146 -11.62 22.91 -29.34
CA GLU A 146 -11.20 24.31 -29.25
C GLU A 146 -10.24 24.59 -28.09
N GLN A 147 -10.42 23.97 -26.93
CA GLN A 147 -9.51 24.13 -25.78
C GLN A 147 -8.14 23.49 -26.01
N TRP A 148 -8.10 22.36 -26.72
CA TRP A 148 -6.83 21.76 -27.18
C TRP A 148 -6.06 22.67 -28.14
N ASN A 149 -6.77 23.31 -29.08
CA ASN A 149 -6.15 24.23 -30.04
C ASN A 149 -5.68 25.55 -29.40
N ALA A 150 -6.28 25.98 -28.30
CA ALA A 150 -5.86 27.17 -27.56
C ALA A 150 -4.53 26.97 -26.81
N LEU A 151 -4.28 25.76 -26.30
CA LEU A 151 -3.04 25.42 -25.59
C LEU A 151 -1.86 25.13 -26.54
N GLY A 152 -2.13 24.79 -27.80
CA GLY A 152 -1.11 24.49 -28.81
C GLY A 152 -0.51 25.69 -29.55
N ARG A 153 -0.95 26.93 -29.28
CA ARG A 153 -0.49 28.15 -29.99
C ARG A 153 0.59 28.95 -29.25
N THR A 154 1.15 28.41 -28.18
CA THR A 154 2.30 28.99 -27.45
C THR A 154 3.56 28.14 -27.58
N ALA A 155 3.77 27.50 -28.74
CA ALA A 155 5.06 26.94 -29.13
C ALA A 155 5.83 27.94 -30.00
#